data_AF-D9QFI7-F1
#
_entry.id   AF-D9QFI7-F1
#
_cell.length_a   1.000
_cell.length_b   1.000
_cell.length_c   1.000
_cell.angle_alpha   90.00
_cell.angle_beta   90.00
_cell.angle_gamma   90.00
#
_symmetry.space_group_name_H-M   'P 1'
#
loop_
_entity.id
_entity.type
_entity.pdbx_description
1 polymer ?
#
loop_
_entity_poly.entity_id
_entity_poly.type
_entity_poly.pdbx_seq_one_letter_code
_entity_poly.pdbx_strand_id
1 'polypeptide(L)'
;MIRSLIVAVFGLGLTACQPVSGEGGGEDVARVGGDTVPATYDWSFVAHGGSADLDFGDGDWAEGVSLFHMSCLPDSQVVRASWDGGSEAVLTSGTATGTFRREVDAAADHPVFAALREGNALAVGMDDADLTLAAKAPGRAQIKAFFDYCTHPLPPPPEPVVAAATEPVPPPLEGDDQPDDLSGVKPVEPGVDVVQPDRAAHEPVDR
;
A
#
# COMPACT_ATOMS: atom_id res chain seq x y z
N MET A 1 -39.87 -14.86 65.60
CA MET A 1 -38.50 -14.34 65.83
C MET A 1 -37.65 -14.92 64.69
N ILE A 2 -37.09 -14.23 63.70
CA ILE A 2 -36.48 -12.89 63.59
C ILE A 2 -36.58 -12.40 62.12
N ARG A 3 -37.10 -11.17 61.98
CA ARG A 3 -36.84 -10.05 61.04
C ARG A 3 -36.44 -10.30 59.57
N SER A 4 -37.31 -9.78 58.69
CA SER A 4 -37.00 -9.22 57.37
C SER A 4 -35.90 -8.15 57.43
N LEU A 5 -35.06 -8.09 56.39
CA LEU A 5 -34.30 -6.89 56.05
C LEU A 5 -34.36 -6.66 54.54
N ILE A 6 -35.07 -5.60 54.16
CA ILE A 6 -35.04 -4.97 52.84
C ILE A 6 -33.90 -3.96 52.89
N VAL A 7 -32.95 -4.03 51.96
CA VAL A 7 -31.95 -2.97 51.75
C VAL A 7 -32.22 -2.35 50.39
N ALA A 8 -32.88 -1.19 50.41
CA ALA A 8 -32.94 -0.25 49.31
C ALA A 8 -31.74 0.68 49.43
N VAL A 9 -30.89 0.73 48.39
CA VAL A 9 -29.82 1.72 48.30
C VAL A 9 -30.29 2.83 47.37
N PHE A 10 -30.68 3.95 47.97
CA PHE A 10 -30.80 5.25 47.32
C PHE A 10 -29.40 5.86 47.24
N GLY A 11 -28.94 6.19 46.02
CA GLY A 11 -27.78 7.02 45.76
C GLY A 11 -28.20 8.23 44.92
N LEU A 12 -28.52 9.34 45.60
CA LEU A 12 -28.66 10.67 45.02
C LEU A 12 -27.30 11.35 44.97
N GLY A 13 -26.98 12.03 43.86
CA GLY A 13 -26.27 13.31 43.94
C GLY A 13 -25.04 13.51 43.05
N LEU A 14 -25.23 14.44 42.10
CA LEU A 14 -24.30 15.49 41.67
C LEU A 14 -23.13 15.11 40.74
N THR A 15 -23.27 15.44 39.45
CA THR A 15 -22.19 16.13 38.73
C THR A 15 -22.81 17.06 37.67
N ALA A 16 -22.60 18.36 37.85
CA ALA A 16 -22.80 19.37 36.83
C ALA A 16 -21.52 19.44 35.99
N CYS A 17 -21.61 19.12 34.70
CA CYS A 17 -20.61 19.48 33.69
C CYS A 17 -21.36 19.82 32.41
N GLN A 18 -21.59 21.11 32.16
CA GLN A 18 -21.85 21.58 30.79
C GLN A 18 -20.49 21.79 30.11
N PRO A 19 -20.22 21.16 28.96
CA PRO A 19 -19.13 21.61 28.11
C PRO A 19 -19.56 22.81 27.26
N VAL A 20 -18.58 23.68 27.10
CA VAL A 20 -18.59 25.02 26.53
C VAL A 20 -18.95 25.02 25.03
N SER A 21 -19.67 26.06 24.59
CA SER A 21 -19.74 26.43 23.18
C SER A 21 -18.33 26.82 22.71
N GLY A 22 -17.72 25.95 21.91
CA GLY A 22 -16.49 26.21 21.17
C GLY A 22 -16.82 26.32 19.69
N GLU A 23 -17.09 27.54 19.24
CA GLU A 23 -17.18 27.88 17.83
C GLU A 23 -15.74 28.04 17.32
N GLY A 24 -15.26 27.06 16.55
CA GLY A 24 -13.94 27.03 15.96
C GLY A 24 -14.04 26.42 14.57
N GLY A 25 -14.03 27.28 13.56
CA GLY A 25 -14.02 26.88 12.16
C GLY A 25 -12.77 26.07 11.83
N GLY A 26 -13.01 24.85 11.38
CA GLY A 26 -12.09 23.94 10.72
C GLY A 26 -12.95 23.05 9.84
N GLU A 27 -12.54 22.86 8.60
CA GLU A 27 -13.28 22.15 7.55
C GLU A 27 -14.09 20.95 8.08
N ASP A 28 -15.39 20.96 7.76
CA ASP A 28 -16.35 19.87 8.00
C ASP A 28 -15.84 18.58 7.33
N VAL A 29 -15.02 17.82 8.03
CA VAL A 29 -14.77 16.42 7.69
C VAL A 29 -16.00 15.67 8.18
N ALA A 30 -16.85 15.32 7.21
CA ALA A 30 -18.13 14.69 7.40
C ALA A 30 -18.00 13.44 8.27
N ARG A 31 -18.29 13.59 9.57
CA ARG A 31 -18.72 12.46 10.39
C ARG A 31 -19.99 11.92 9.74
N VAL A 32 -19.96 10.66 9.30
CA VAL A 32 -21.18 9.94 8.97
C VAL A 32 -21.99 9.86 10.27
N GLY A 33 -23.07 10.65 10.34
CA GLY A 33 -23.83 10.88 11.55
C GLY A 33 -24.41 9.58 12.14
N GLY A 34 -24.12 9.36 13.42
CA GLY A 34 -24.82 8.44 14.32
C GLY A 34 -24.64 6.95 14.01
N ASP A 35 -23.66 6.31 14.65
CA ASP A 35 -23.53 4.87 14.98
C ASP A 35 -23.81 3.81 13.90
N THR A 36 -24.11 4.19 12.66
CA THR A 36 -24.58 3.25 11.64
C THR A 36 -23.81 3.43 10.35
N VAL A 37 -23.09 2.38 9.98
CA VAL A 37 -22.47 2.23 8.68
C VAL A 37 -23.56 2.20 7.59
N PRO A 38 -23.49 3.06 6.55
CA PRO A 38 -24.50 3.07 5.51
C PRO A 38 -24.57 1.72 4.78
N ALA A 39 -25.80 1.28 4.46
CA ALA A 39 -26.02 -0.02 3.84
C ALA A 39 -25.39 -0.17 2.44
N THR A 40 -25.03 0.94 1.79
CA THR A 40 -24.33 0.95 0.50
C THR A 40 -22.85 0.62 0.65
N TYR A 41 -22.25 0.81 1.83
CA TYR A 41 -20.81 0.70 2.01
C TYR A 41 -20.35 -0.76 1.94
N ASP A 42 -19.18 -0.99 1.37
CA ASP A 42 -18.52 -2.30 1.34
C ASP A 42 -16.99 -2.13 1.24
N TRP A 43 -16.27 -3.24 1.38
CA TRP A 43 -14.84 -3.29 1.14
C TRP A 43 -14.52 -3.34 -0.35
N SER A 44 -13.50 -2.59 -0.77
CA SER A 44 -12.96 -2.72 -2.11
C SER A 44 -11.47 -2.48 -2.16
N PHE A 45 -10.83 -3.25 -3.04
CA PHE A 45 -9.38 -3.36 -3.16
C PHE A 45 -8.95 -2.86 -4.52
N VAL A 46 -7.89 -2.07 -4.54
CA VAL A 46 -7.23 -1.58 -5.74
C VAL A 46 -5.74 -1.83 -5.62
N ALA A 47 -5.16 -2.48 -6.62
CA ALA A 47 -3.71 -2.63 -6.74
C ALA A 47 -3.17 -1.60 -7.73
N HIS A 48 -2.17 -0.86 -7.28
CA HIS A 48 -1.34 0.04 -8.09
C HIS A 48 0.01 -0.65 -8.37
N GLY A 49 0.76 -0.16 -9.36
CA GLY A 49 2.01 -0.79 -9.82
C GLY A 49 3.13 -0.93 -8.76
N GLY A 50 2.94 -0.44 -7.54
CA GLY A 50 3.86 -0.64 -6.42
C GLY A 50 3.21 -0.57 -5.03
N SER A 51 1.89 -0.51 -4.94
CA SER A 51 1.15 -0.47 -3.67
C SER A 51 -0.24 -1.08 -3.87
N ALA A 52 -0.91 -1.39 -2.78
CA ALA A 52 -2.32 -1.72 -2.80
C ALA A 52 -3.05 -0.97 -1.71
N ASP A 53 -4.31 -0.67 -2.00
CA ASP A 53 -5.24 0.03 -1.14
C ASP A 53 -6.48 -0.84 -0.95
N LEU A 54 -7.00 -0.86 0.28
CA LEU A 54 -8.22 -1.53 0.68
C LEU A 54 -9.04 -0.55 1.50
N ASP A 55 -10.15 -0.11 0.93
CA ASP A 55 -11.02 0.90 1.51
C ASP A 55 -12.36 0.29 1.91
N PHE A 56 -12.93 0.82 2.99
CA PHE A 56 -14.32 0.61 3.36
C PHE A 56 -15.11 1.91 3.19
N GLY A 57 -15.99 1.97 2.19
CA GLY A 57 -16.67 3.20 1.78
C GLY A 57 -17.83 2.96 0.83
N ASP A 58 -18.36 4.03 0.25
CA ASP A 58 -19.50 3.99 -0.68
C ASP A 58 -19.18 3.42 -2.07
N GLY A 59 -17.89 3.29 -2.42
CA GLY A 59 -17.42 2.75 -3.69
C GLY A 59 -17.44 3.77 -4.85
N ASP A 60 -17.68 5.05 -4.59
CA ASP A 60 -17.49 6.12 -5.58
C ASP A 60 -16.10 6.74 -5.43
N TRP A 61 -15.13 6.14 -6.11
CA TRP A 61 -13.70 6.43 -6.00
C TRP A 61 -13.29 7.84 -6.44
N ALA A 62 -14.16 8.58 -7.13
CA ALA A 62 -13.84 9.90 -7.67
C ALA A 62 -14.04 11.03 -6.64
N GLU A 63 -14.96 10.85 -5.70
CA GLU A 63 -15.33 11.84 -4.68
C GLU A 63 -15.24 11.27 -3.23
N GLY A 64 -14.74 10.05 -3.10
CA GLY A 64 -15.09 9.07 -2.07
C GLY A 64 -14.87 9.47 -0.61
N VAL A 65 -15.87 9.10 0.20
CA VAL A 65 -15.81 9.08 1.67
C VAL A 65 -15.51 7.64 2.11
N SER A 66 -14.30 7.37 2.57
CA SER A 66 -13.94 6.09 3.20
C SER A 66 -13.92 6.24 4.73
N LEU A 67 -14.46 5.26 5.44
CA LEU A 67 -14.43 5.24 6.91
C LEU A 67 -13.15 4.61 7.45
N PHE A 68 -12.55 3.73 6.65
CA PHE A 68 -11.37 2.97 7.01
C PHE A 68 -10.59 2.64 5.75
N HIS A 69 -9.28 2.79 5.85
CA HIS A 69 -8.35 2.56 4.75
C HIS A 69 -7.17 1.72 5.25
N MET A 70 -6.76 0.76 4.43
CA MET A 70 -5.53 0.02 4.61
C MET A 70 -4.70 0.08 3.34
N SER A 71 -3.39 0.23 3.49
CA SER A 71 -2.45 0.15 2.38
C SER A 71 -1.27 -0.75 2.70
N CYS A 72 -0.64 -1.30 1.67
CA CYS A 72 0.59 -2.05 1.79
C CYS A 72 1.43 -1.97 0.51
N LEU A 73 2.73 -2.26 0.64
CA LEU A 73 3.59 -2.58 -0.50
C LEU A 73 3.50 -4.10 -0.76
N PRO A 74 3.73 -4.55 -2.01
CA PRO A 74 3.74 -5.99 -2.31
C PRO A 74 4.83 -6.71 -1.50
N ASP A 75 4.49 -7.85 -0.91
CA ASP A 75 5.37 -8.68 -0.06
C ASP A 75 6.01 -7.93 1.12
N SER A 76 5.42 -6.83 1.59
CA SER A 76 5.97 -6.08 2.73
C SER A 76 5.78 -6.79 4.06
N GLN A 77 4.77 -7.66 4.16
CA GLN A 77 4.26 -8.18 5.43
C GLN A 77 3.81 -7.07 6.40
N VAL A 78 3.61 -5.85 5.91
CA VAL A 78 3.26 -4.66 6.70
C VAL A 78 2.04 -3.98 6.08
N VAL A 79 1.03 -3.76 6.90
CA VAL A 79 -0.18 -3.00 6.57
C VAL A 79 -0.14 -1.68 7.32
N ARG A 80 -0.41 -0.60 6.60
CA ARG A 80 -0.70 0.71 7.17
C ARG A 80 -2.20 0.88 7.26
N ALA A 81 -2.73 1.19 8.44
CA ALA A 81 -4.16 1.42 8.65
C ALA A 81 -4.44 2.89 9.02
N SER A 82 -5.50 3.45 8.44
CA SER A 82 -6.01 4.79 8.75
C SER A 82 -7.55 4.82 8.78
N TRP A 83 -8.09 5.81 9.48
CA TRP A 83 -9.52 6.02 9.66
C TRP A 83 -9.78 7.50 9.94
N ASP A 84 -11.02 7.92 9.72
CA ASP A 84 -11.48 9.26 10.05
C ASP A 84 -11.72 9.39 11.57
N GLY A 85 -11.15 10.43 12.18
CA GLY A 85 -11.34 10.71 13.61
C GLY A 85 -10.05 10.93 14.41
N GLY A 86 -10.12 10.63 15.71
CA GLY A 86 -9.08 10.87 16.72
C GLY A 86 -7.76 10.10 16.50
N SER A 87 -6.79 10.30 17.40
CA SER A 87 -5.42 9.78 17.22
C SER A 87 -5.23 8.29 17.52
N GLU A 88 -6.19 7.63 18.18
CA GLU A 88 -6.11 6.22 18.57
C GLU A 88 -7.46 5.53 18.38
N ALA A 89 -7.46 4.26 17.97
CA ALA A 89 -8.66 3.43 17.86
C ALA A 89 -8.40 2.02 18.40
N VAL A 90 -9.45 1.41 18.93
CA VAL A 90 -9.48 -0.01 19.29
C VAL A 90 -10.05 -0.78 18.10
N LEU A 91 -9.23 -1.59 17.47
CA LEU A 91 -9.64 -2.45 16.36
C LEU A 91 -9.93 -3.85 16.90
N THR A 92 -11.12 -4.37 16.60
CA THR A 92 -11.54 -5.72 17.00
C THR A 92 -12.05 -6.51 15.81
N SER A 93 -11.56 -7.73 15.63
CA SER A 93 -12.10 -8.67 14.64
C SER A 93 -12.14 -10.08 15.23
N GLY A 94 -13.31 -10.74 15.14
CA GLY A 94 -13.55 -11.99 15.85
C GLY A 94 -13.33 -11.83 17.35
N THR A 95 -12.34 -12.54 17.90
CA THR A 95 -11.91 -12.43 19.31
C THR A 95 -10.60 -11.65 19.48
N ALA A 96 -10.00 -11.17 18.39
CA ALA A 96 -8.75 -10.42 18.43
C ALA A 96 -9.05 -8.93 18.60
N THR A 97 -8.35 -8.29 19.52
CA THR A 97 -8.46 -6.86 19.80
C THR A 97 -7.06 -6.26 19.91
N GLY A 98 -6.88 -5.04 19.40
CA GLY A 98 -5.65 -4.27 19.55
C GLY A 98 -5.93 -2.78 19.53
N THR A 99 -5.01 -2.00 20.10
CA THR A 99 -5.08 -0.54 20.15
C THR A 99 -4.04 0.03 19.20
N PHE A 100 -4.47 0.92 18.31
CA PHE A 100 -3.69 1.40 17.19
C PHE A 100 -3.75 2.91 17.13
N ARG A 101 -2.60 3.56 16.91
CA ARG A 101 -2.60 4.97 16.52
C ARG A 101 -3.06 5.10 15.09
N ARG A 102 -3.66 6.24 14.75
CA ARG A 102 -3.98 6.56 13.37
C ARG A 102 -2.71 6.52 12.51
N GLU A 103 -2.82 5.98 11.29
CA GLU A 103 -1.71 5.85 10.32
C GLU A 103 -0.52 5.04 10.87
N VAL A 104 -0.81 3.87 11.41
CA VAL A 104 0.21 2.97 11.98
C VAL A 104 0.54 1.84 11.04
N ASP A 105 1.83 1.53 10.96
CA ASP A 105 2.35 0.32 10.34
C ASP A 105 2.28 -0.84 11.34
N ALA A 106 1.61 -1.92 10.96
CA ALA A 106 1.53 -3.15 11.74
C ALA A 106 1.72 -4.36 10.84
N ALA A 107 2.17 -5.46 11.43
CA ALA A 107 2.42 -6.69 10.68
C ALA A 107 1.10 -7.21 10.07
N ALA A 108 1.14 -7.67 8.82
CA ALA A 108 -0.03 -8.19 8.12
C ALA A 108 -0.62 -9.45 8.80
N ASP A 109 0.20 -10.16 9.58
CA ASP A 109 -0.19 -11.31 10.40
C ASP A 109 -0.62 -10.93 11.83
N HIS A 110 -0.70 -9.63 12.15
CA HIS A 110 -1.21 -9.17 13.44
C HIS A 110 -2.58 -9.81 13.71
N PRO A 111 -2.87 -10.29 14.94
CA PRO A 111 -4.08 -11.07 15.22
C PRO A 111 -5.40 -10.45 14.74
N VAL A 112 -5.52 -9.12 14.84
CA VAL A 112 -6.70 -8.38 14.34
C VAL A 112 -6.85 -8.48 12.81
N PHE A 113 -5.76 -8.33 12.06
CA PHE A 113 -5.78 -8.38 10.59
C PHE A 113 -5.91 -9.81 10.07
N ALA A 114 -5.25 -10.77 10.73
CA ALA A 114 -5.46 -12.18 10.46
C ALA A 114 -6.94 -12.57 10.69
N ALA A 115 -7.55 -12.11 11.80
CA ALA A 115 -8.96 -12.34 12.07
C ALA A 115 -9.88 -11.61 11.06
N LEU A 116 -9.53 -10.41 10.61
CA LEU A 116 -10.27 -9.70 9.57
C LEU A 116 -10.26 -10.47 8.25
N ARG A 117 -9.12 -11.02 7.84
CA ARG A 117 -8.98 -11.81 6.62
C ARG A 117 -9.92 -13.02 6.58
N GLU A 118 -10.10 -13.69 7.72
CA GLU A 118 -10.95 -14.88 7.82
C GLU A 118 -12.42 -14.54 8.13
N GLY A 119 -12.64 -13.56 9.02
CA GLY A 119 -13.94 -13.18 9.57
C GLY A 119 -14.70 -12.12 8.76
N ASN A 120 -13.99 -11.36 7.92
CA ASN A 120 -14.53 -10.35 7.00
C ASN A 120 -15.32 -9.21 7.66
N ALA A 121 -15.07 -8.95 8.94
CA ALA A 121 -15.67 -7.87 9.68
C ALA A 121 -14.65 -7.24 10.62
N LEU A 122 -14.65 -5.91 10.70
CA LEU A 122 -13.83 -5.14 11.60
C LEU A 122 -14.71 -4.21 12.43
N ALA A 123 -14.60 -4.28 13.75
CA ALA A 123 -15.12 -3.26 14.64
C ALA A 123 -14.02 -2.22 14.92
N VAL A 124 -14.36 -0.94 14.78
CA VAL A 124 -13.47 0.21 14.98
C VAL A 124 -14.09 1.07 16.07
N GLY A 125 -13.54 0.97 17.28
CA GLY A 125 -13.92 1.79 18.43
C GLY A 125 -13.05 3.03 18.52
N MET A 126 -13.65 4.21 18.42
CA MET A 126 -12.99 5.53 18.45
C MET A 126 -13.70 6.42 19.46
N ASP A 127 -13.03 6.85 20.53
CA ASP A 127 -13.51 7.77 21.58
C ASP A 127 -14.98 7.53 22.03
N ASP A 128 -15.95 8.00 21.24
CA ASP A 128 -17.41 7.95 21.50
C ASP A 128 -18.22 7.14 20.46
N ALA A 129 -17.59 6.40 19.54
CA ALA A 129 -18.24 5.68 18.44
C ALA A 129 -17.67 4.28 18.21
N ASP A 130 -18.55 3.30 17.97
CA ASP A 130 -18.18 1.94 17.57
C ASP A 130 -18.77 1.63 16.19
N LEU A 131 -17.90 1.53 15.18
CA LEU A 131 -18.31 1.20 13.81
C LEU A 131 -18.05 -0.27 13.52
N THR A 132 -19.02 -0.97 12.93
CA THR A 132 -18.82 -2.35 12.44
C THR A 132 -18.80 -2.40 10.92
N LEU A 133 -17.62 -2.63 10.36
CA LEU A 133 -17.31 -2.64 8.93
C LEU A 133 -17.39 -4.08 8.38
N ALA A 134 -18.60 -4.56 8.17
CA ALA A 134 -18.84 -5.93 7.71
C ALA A 134 -18.86 -6.04 6.17
N ALA A 135 -18.09 -6.98 5.63
CA ALA A 135 -18.02 -7.20 4.19
C ALA A 135 -19.25 -7.93 3.65
N LYS A 136 -19.75 -7.45 2.51
CA LYS A 136 -20.72 -8.20 1.69
C LYS A 136 -19.99 -9.24 0.85
N ALA A 137 -20.74 -10.03 0.09
CA ALA A 137 -20.18 -11.08 -0.75
C ALA A 137 -19.00 -10.63 -1.65
N PRO A 138 -19.07 -9.50 -2.37
CA PRO A 138 -17.92 -9.02 -3.13
C PRO A 138 -16.78 -8.53 -2.23
N GLY A 139 -17.05 -7.74 -1.20
CA GLY A 139 -16.02 -7.24 -0.28
C GLY A 139 -15.17 -8.32 0.40
N ARG A 140 -15.74 -9.51 0.67
CA ARG A 140 -14.98 -10.66 1.21
C ARG A 140 -13.81 -11.07 0.30
N ALA A 141 -14.04 -11.11 -1.00
CA ALA A 141 -13.00 -11.45 -1.97
C ALA A 141 -11.93 -10.34 -2.03
N GLN A 142 -12.33 -9.09 -1.86
CA GLN A 142 -11.44 -7.93 -1.88
C GLN A 142 -10.50 -7.91 -0.66
N ILE A 143 -11.03 -8.17 0.55
CA ILE A 143 -10.22 -8.33 1.77
C ILE A 143 -9.15 -9.40 1.56
N LYS A 144 -9.55 -10.57 1.05
CA LYS A 144 -8.60 -11.66 0.81
C LYS A 144 -7.54 -11.27 -0.22
N ALA A 145 -7.95 -10.67 -1.33
CA ALA A 145 -7.02 -10.24 -2.40
C ALA A 145 -5.99 -9.22 -1.88
N PHE A 146 -6.41 -8.29 -1.02
CA PHE A 146 -5.50 -7.36 -0.36
C PHE A 146 -4.45 -8.07 0.48
N PHE A 147 -4.86 -8.94 1.41
CA PHE A 147 -3.89 -9.65 2.26
C PHE A 147 -3.01 -10.61 1.47
N ASP A 148 -3.52 -11.24 0.41
CA ASP A 148 -2.69 -12.02 -0.51
C ASP A 148 -1.63 -11.11 -1.17
N TYR A 149 -2.00 -9.92 -1.64
CA TYR A 149 -1.04 -8.96 -2.23
C TYR A 149 0.06 -8.52 -1.24
N CYS A 150 -0.31 -8.24 0.01
CA CYS A 150 0.65 -7.78 1.02
C CYS A 150 1.61 -8.88 1.51
N THR A 151 1.22 -10.16 1.36
CA THR A 151 1.94 -11.29 1.98
C THR A 151 2.49 -12.32 0.99
N HIS A 152 2.14 -12.24 -0.29
CA HIS A 152 2.65 -13.16 -1.31
C HIS A 152 4.00 -12.70 -1.84
N PRO A 153 5.00 -13.60 -1.91
CA PRO A 153 6.31 -13.27 -2.46
C PRO A 153 6.19 -12.85 -3.92
N LEU A 154 6.86 -11.74 -4.27
CA LEU A 154 6.93 -11.32 -5.67
C LEU A 154 7.60 -12.44 -6.50
N PRO A 155 7.08 -12.75 -7.71
CA PRO A 155 7.79 -13.63 -8.61
C PRO A 155 9.19 -13.05 -8.88
N PRO A 156 10.24 -13.89 -8.91
CA PRO A 156 11.59 -13.40 -9.17
C PRO A 156 11.63 -12.66 -10.51
N PRO A 157 12.45 -11.62 -10.66
CA PRO A 157 12.67 -10.97 -11.94
C PRO A 157 12.99 -12.02 -13.02
N PRO A 158 12.50 -11.86 -14.26
CA PRO A 158 12.86 -12.78 -15.33
C PRO A 158 14.39 -12.83 -15.44
N GLU A 159 14.96 -14.04 -15.44
CA GLU A 159 16.40 -14.20 -15.62
C GLU A 159 16.81 -13.50 -16.92
N PRO A 160 17.91 -12.72 -16.92
CA PRO A 160 18.43 -12.15 -18.15
C PRO A 160 18.67 -13.29 -19.13
N VAL A 161 17.95 -13.27 -20.25
CA VAL A 161 18.19 -14.20 -21.35
C VAL A 161 19.62 -13.94 -21.82
N VAL A 162 20.55 -14.80 -21.41
CA VAL A 162 21.90 -14.77 -21.96
C VAL A 162 21.72 -15.12 -23.43
N ALA A 163 21.81 -14.12 -24.31
CA ALA A 163 21.90 -14.37 -25.73
C ALA A 163 23.04 -15.37 -25.93
N ALA A 164 22.71 -16.55 -26.47
CA ALA A 164 23.72 -17.54 -26.80
C ALA A 164 24.80 -16.85 -27.63
N ALA A 165 26.03 -16.87 -27.14
CA ALA A 165 27.17 -16.39 -27.91
C ALA A 165 27.16 -17.14 -29.25
N THR A 166 26.94 -16.43 -30.34
CA THR A 166 27.20 -16.95 -31.68
C THR A 166 28.62 -17.49 -31.67
N GLU A 167 28.78 -18.79 -31.90
CA GLU A 167 30.08 -19.42 -32.03
C GLU A 167 30.94 -18.65 -33.04
N PRO A 168 32.25 -18.41 -32.76
CA PRO A 168 33.13 -17.81 -33.74
C PRO A 168 33.27 -18.77 -34.92
N VAL A 169 32.90 -18.28 -36.11
CA VAL A 169 33.18 -18.95 -37.38
C VAL A 169 34.70 -19.17 -37.48
N PRO A 170 35.19 -20.40 -37.70
CA PRO A 170 36.61 -20.66 -37.84
C PRO A 170 37.15 -19.96 -39.10
N PRO A 171 38.37 -19.39 -39.07
CA PRO A 171 38.97 -18.75 -40.23
C PRO A 171 39.22 -19.77 -41.36
N PRO A 172 39.17 -19.35 -42.63
CA PRO A 172 39.46 -20.24 -43.75
C PRO A 172 40.91 -20.71 -43.68
N LEU A 173 41.11 -22.01 -43.93
CA LEU A 173 42.43 -22.63 -43.99
C LEU A 173 43.24 -21.99 -45.13
N GLU A 174 44.39 -21.41 -44.77
CA GLU A 174 45.45 -21.03 -45.71
C GLU A 174 45.93 -22.28 -46.46
N GLY A 175 45.86 -22.21 -47.79
CA GLY A 175 46.52 -23.13 -48.70
C GLY A 175 47.45 -22.33 -49.61
N ASP A 176 48.75 -22.51 -49.43
CA ASP A 176 49.84 -22.14 -50.34
C ASP A 176 49.55 -22.56 -51.81
N ASP A 177 49.80 -21.67 -52.78
CA ASP A 177 50.79 -21.90 -53.86
C ASP A 177 50.93 -20.69 -54.83
N GLN A 178 52.19 -20.39 -55.19
CA GLN A 178 52.71 -19.72 -56.41
C GLN A 178 52.86 -18.17 -56.54
N PRO A 179 53.83 -17.69 -57.35
CA PRO A 179 54.89 -16.77 -56.91
C PRO A 179 54.88 -15.40 -57.63
N ASP A 180 55.83 -14.55 -57.23
CA ASP A 180 56.09 -13.16 -57.61
C ASP A 180 55.80 -12.76 -59.07
N ASP A 181 55.14 -11.61 -59.24
CA ASP A 181 55.42 -10.70 -60.34
C ASP A 181 55.44 -9.24 -59.86
N LEU A 182 56.64 -8.66 -59.91
CA LEU A 182 56.94 -7.26 -59.64
C LEU A 182 56.78 -6.47 -60.94
N SER A 183 55.69 -5.71 -61.09
CA SER A 183 55.74 -4.46 -61.86
C SER A 183 54.56 -3.52 -61.61
N GLY A 184 54.88 -2.29 -61.23
CA GLY A 184 54.28 -1.14 -61.90
C GLY A 184 53.35 -0.21 -61.12
N VAL A 185 53.93 0.94 -60.75
CA VAL A 185 53.36 2.31 -60.90
C VAL A 185 52.61 2.98 -59.72
N LYS A 186 53.42 3.82 -59.04
CA LYS A 186 53.23 5.17 -58.44
C LYS A 186 52.35 5.40 -57.18
N PRO A 187 52.81 6.31 -56.27
CA PRO A 187 52.17 6.64 -55.01
C PRO A 187 51.19 7.82 -55.12
N VAL A 188 50.15 7.82 -54.29
CA VAL A 188 49.37 9.02 -53.93
C VAL A 188 49.38 9.14 -52.41
N GLU A 189 49.84 10.30 -51.94
CA GLU A 189 49.97 10.71 -50.54
C GLU A 189 48.62 11.07 -49.87
N PRO A 190 48.59 11.29 -48.54
CA PRO A 190 47.42 11.11 -47.69
C PRO A 190 46.54 12.37 -47.59
N GLY A 191 45.25 12.17 -47.27
CA GLY A 191 44.34 13.25 -46.93
C GLY A 191 43.32 12.84 -45.87
N VAL A 192 43.46 13.43 -44.68
CA VAL A 192 42.43 14.07 -43.80
C VAL A 192 41.07 13.33 -43.66
N ASP A 193 40.54 13.00 -42.48
CA ASP A 193 40.32 13.87 -41.32
C ASP A 193 40.19 13.06 -40.02
N VAL A 194 40.91 13.52 -38.99
CA VAL A 194 40.65 13.19 -37.59
C VAL A 194 39.72 14.27 -37.04
N VAL A 195 38.51 13.90 -36.62
CA VAL A 195 37.71 14.74 -35.71
C VAL A 195 37.39 13.92 -34.48
N GLN A 196 38.00 14.34 -33.37
CA GLN A 196 37.75 13.88 -32.00
C GLN A 196 36.37 14.34 -31.51
N PRO A 197 35.76 13.60 -30.56
CA PRO A 197 34.51 14.00 -29.92
C PRO A 197 34.71 15.17 -28.95
N ASP A 198 33.90 16.22 -29.15
CA ASP A 198 33.83 17.36 -28.24
C ASP A 198 33.11 16.99 -26.94
N ARG A 199 33.66 17.49 -25.85
CA ARG A 199 33.34 17.20 -24.46
C ARG A 199 32.84 18.52 -23.86
N ALA A 200 31.53 18.72 -23.83
CA ALA A 200 30.93 19.83 -23.10
C ALA A 200 30.39 19.35 -21.76
N ALA A 201 31.18 19.61 -20.71
CA ALA A 201 30.67 19.80 -19.36
C ALA A 201 30.26 21.28 -19.20
N HIS A 202 29.10 21.54 -18.62
CA HIS A 202 28.96 22.65 -17.66
C HIS A 202 27.71 22.49 -16.77
N GLU A 203 27.87 23.04 -15.58
CA GLU A 203 27.28 22.78 -14.27
C GLU A 203 25.96 23.54 -13.98
N PRO A 204 25.31 23.30 -12.81
CA PRO A 204 23.97 23.81 -12.49
C PRO A 204 23.98 25.26 -11.99
N VAL A 205 22.84 25.94 -12.10
CA VAL A 205 22.61 27.26 -11.48
C VAL A 205 21.43 27.17 -10.53
N ASP A 206 21.75 27.35 -9.25
CA ASP A 206 20.84 27.66 -8.15
C ASP A 206 20.38 29.13 -8.24
N ARG A 207 19.09 29.38 -8.01
CA ARG A 207 18.55 30.61 -7.39
C ARG A 207 17.09 30.47 -7.00
#